data_AF-A0A8S4DFU7-F1
#
_entry.id   AF-A0A8S4DFU7-F1
#
_cell.length_a   1.000
_cell.length_b   1.000
_cell.length_c   1.000
_cell.angle_alpha   90.00
_cell.angle_beta   90.00
_cell.angle_gamma   90.00
#
_symmetry.space_group_name_H-M   'P 1'
#
loop_
_entity.id
_entity.type
_entity.pdbx_description
1 polymer ?
#
loop_
_entity_poly.entity_id
_entity_poly.type
_entity_poly.pdbx_seq_one_letter_code
_entity_poly.pdbx_strand_id
1 'polypeptide(L)'
;MSKPTPGAKLVTPRFSRHFSFFCIDEFDEETLQVIFNRIMLWHLDTRGFSKDFDPCIEEIVQGTLEVYKQCRLNLLPTPSKSHYTFNLRDFSRVILGVLLSVPEVTPDLQSMKRLWIHECLRVFSDRLVAVEDRRWLAACLRGATATHLHDDFDVLLARLTDQPGHKWLRVFSSRLVAGEDRRWLAACLRGATATRLHDDFDVLLARLTDQPGHKSLLTHEWLRVFSSRLVAGEDRRWLAACLRGATATRLHDHFDVLLARLTDQPGHKIDEQDLRKLIYCDFANPKADSRFYMETTNMEHLSSTVEAFLVEFNNMSKKPMNLVLFT
;
A
#
# COMPACT_ATOMS: atom_id res chain seq x y z
N MET A 1 -0.17 22.90 -33.67
CA MET A 1 0.41 21.81 -34.49
C MET A 1 1.07 20.84 -33.55
N SER A 2 0.99 19.53 -33.80
CA SER A 2 1.69 18.52 -32.99
C SER A 2 3.20 18.59 -33.22
N LYS A 3 3.99 18.07 -32.27
CA LYS A 3 5.44 17.89 -32.44
C LYS A 3 5.70 17.21 -33.80
N PRO A 4 6.70 17.64 -34.59
CA PRO A 4 7.06 16.96 -35.82
C PRO A 4 7.54 15.55 -35.46
N THR A 5 6.65 14.58 -35.60
CA THR A 5 6.88 13.17 -35.34
C THR A 5 7.01 12.45 -36.68
N PRO A 6 7.92 11.46 -36.81
CA PRO A 6 7.95 10.61 -38.00
C PRO A 6 6.56 10.05 -38.31
N GLY A 7 6.05 10.30 -39.53
CA GLY A 7 4.71 9.88 -39.95
C GLY A 7 3.57 10.84 -39.63
N ALA A 8 3.83 11.97 -38.96
CA ALA A 8 2.82 13.02 -38.78
C ALA A 8 2.49 13.72 -40.11
N LYS A 9 1.22 14.11 -40.29
CA LYS A 9 0.80 14.90 -41.45
C LYS A 9 1.52 16.25 -41.43
N LEU A 10 2.44 16.45 -42.37
CA LEU A 10 3.16 17.70 -42.53
C LEU A 10 2.23 18.77 -43.10
N VAL A 11 2.36 19.99 -42.59
CA VAL A 11 1.64 21.15 -43.11
C VAL A 11 2.30 21.60 -44.42
N THR A 12 1.48 21.92 -45.42
CA THR A 12 2.00 22.25 -46.76
C THR A 12 2.84 23.54 -46.72
N PRO A 13 3.97 23.61 -47.45
CA PRO A 13 4.82 24.81 -47.47
C PRO A 13 4.08 26.09 -47.89
N ARG A 14 3.05 25.96 -48.75
CA ARG A 14 2.20 27.08 -49.18
C ARG A 14 1.43 27.70 -48.01
N PHE A 15 0.89 26.87 -47.12
CA PHE A 15 0.21 27.33 -45.92
C PHE A 15 1.21 27.86 -44.90
N SER A 16 2.32 27.13 -44.69
CA SER A 16 3.36 27.48 -43.72
C SER A 16 4.02 28.84 -43.98
N ARG A 17 4.11 29.30 -45.23
CA ARG A 17 4.69 30.61 -45.59
C ARG A 17 3.95 31.82 -44.97
N HIS A 18 2.70 31.66 -44.56
CA HIS A 18 1.91 32.72 -43.92
C HIS A 18 2.11 32.81 -42.40
N PHE A 19 2.87 31.89 -41.81
CA PHE A 19 3.07 31.80 -40.36
C PHE A 19 4.54 31.80 -39.99
N SER A 20 4.86 32.41 -38.85
CA SER A 20 6.15 32.22 -38.18
C SER A 20 6.05 31.02 -37.24
N PHE A 21 7.06 30.14 -37.28
CA PHE A 21 7.12 28.97 -36.41
C PHE A 21 8.06 29.25 -35.24
N PHE A 22 7.55 29.01 -34.03
CA PHE A 22 8.37 28.97 -32.81
C PHE A 22 8.39 27.53 -32.30
N CYS A 23 9.58 26.99 -32.10
CA CYS A 23 9.76 25.69 -31.47
C CYS A 23 9.99 25.92 -29.98
N ILE A 24 9.13 25.33 -29.15
CA ILE A 24 9.31 25.33 -27.70
C ILE A 24 9.93 23.96 -27.37
N ASP A 25 11.15 24.00 -26.85
CA ASP A 25 11.83 22.80 -26.39
C ASP A 25 11.35 22.39 -24.99
N GLU A 26 11.73 21.19 -24.56
CA GLU A 26 11.50 20.75 -23.19
C GLU A 26 12.32 21.59 -22.21
N PHE A 27 11.75 21.87 -21.02
CA PHE A 27 12.42 22.66 -20.00
C PHE A 27 13.56 21.88 -19.34
N ASP A 28 14.62 22.59 -18.98
CA ASP A 28 15.69 22.06 -18.17
C ASP A 28 15.20 21.66 -16.78
N GLU A 29 15.90 20.69 -16.19
CA GLU A 29 15.56 20.12 -14.89
C GLU A 29 15.51 21.16 -13.77
N GLU A 30 16.49 22.07 -13.75
CA GLU A 30 16.56 23.17 -12.79
C GLU A 30 15.33 24.08 -12.90
N THR A 31 14.91 24.37 -14.14
CA THR A 31 13.73 25.19 -14.42
C THR A 31 12.46 24.50 -13.91
N LEU A 32 12.34 23.19 -14.13
CA LEU A 32 11.22 22.40 -13.63
C LEU A 32 11.17 22.42 -12.10
N GLN A 33 12.30 22.21 -11.43
CA GLN A 33 12.37 22.24 -9.96
C GLN A 33 11.93 23.60 -9.42
N VAL A 34 12.43 24.70 -9.98
CA VAL A 34 12.06 26.06 -9.53
C VAL A 34 10.55 26.31 -9.67
N ILE A 35 9.97 25.93 -10.81
CA ILE A 35 8.53 26.12 -11.09
C ILE A 35 7.69 25.31 -10.09
N PHE A 36 7.95 24.00 -9.99
CA PHE A 36 7.09 23.12 -9.20
C PHE A 36 7.30 23.26 -7.69
N ASN A 37 8.52 23.59 -7.23
CA ASN A 37 8.75 23.97 -5.84
C ASN A 37 7.94 25.22 -5.46
N ARG A 38 7.90 26.23 -6.34
CA ARG A 38 7.12 27.45 -6.10
C ARG A 38 5.61 27.16 -6.03
N ILE A 39 5.10 26.31 -6.92
CA ILE A 39 3.69 25.91 -6.94
C ILE A 39 3.32 25.15 -5.66
N MET A 40 4.15 24.18 -5.26
CA MET A 40 3.95 23.40 -4.03
C MET A 40 3.98 24.29 -2.79
N LEU A 41 4.96 25.19 -2.69
CA LEU A 41 5.04 26.17 -1.60
C LEU A 41 3.78 27.04 -1.52
N TRP A 42 3.35 27.59 -2.66
CA TRP A 42 2.15 28.42 -2.72
C TRP A 42 0.90 27.65 -2.26
N HIS A 43 0.77 26.38 -2.62
CA HIS A 43 -0.34 25.53 -2.18
C HIS A 43 -0.32 25.31 -0.66
N LEU A 44 0.83 24.93 -0.09
CA LEU A 44 0.94 24.69 1.35
C LEU A 44 0.61 25.97 2.15
N ASP A 45 1.12 27.12 1.72
CA ASP A 45 0.85 28.41 2.37
C ASP A 45 -0.63 28.82 2.22
N THR A 46 -1.21 28.68 1.03
CA THR A 46 -2.60 29.11 0.76
C THR A 46 -3.62 28.24 1.47
N ARG A 47 -3.34 26.94 1.61
CA ARG A 47 -4.21 26.00 2.34
C ARG A 47 -4.01 26.03 3.84
N GLY A 48 -2.96 26.70 4.34
CA GLY A 48 -2.68 26.80 5.77
C GLY A 48 -2.07 25.54 6.39
N PHE A 49 -1.23 24.82 5.64
CA PHE A 49 -0.44 23.72 6.21
C PHE A 49 0.59 24.25 7.22
N SER A 50 0.95 23.41 8.19
CA SER A 50 2.08 23.71 9.08
C SER A 50 3.38 23.81 8.29
N LYS A 51 4.32 24.63 8.77
CA LYS A 51 5.69 24.72 8.23
C LYS A 51 6.48 23.42 8.38
N ASP A 52 5.98 22.47 9.17
CA ASP A 52 6.52 21.11 9.24
C ASP A 52 6.41 20.35 7.90
N PHE A 53 5.56 20.82 6.97
CA PHE A 53 5.41 20.26 5.62
C PHE A 53 6.37 20.88 4.60
N ASP A 54 7.06 21.98 4.90
CA ASP A 54 7.99 22.62 3.95
C ASP A 54 9.06 21.66 3.40
N PRO A 55 9.63 20.71 4.18
CA PRO A 55 10.57 19.73 3.65
C PRO A 55 9.99 18.86 2.52
N CYS A 56 8.71 18.46 2.58
CA CYS A 56 8.17 17.57 1.55
C CYS A 56 8.04 18.23 0.17
N ILE A 57 8.13 19.57 0.09
CA ILE A 57 8.08 20.28 -1.19
C ILE A 57 9.21 19.78 -2.10
N GLU A 58 10.45 19.86 -1.64
CA GLU A 58 11.60 19.47 -2.43
C GLU A 58 11.65 17.95 -2.63
N GLU A 59 11.33 17.18 -1.59
CA GLU A 59 11.29 15.71 -1.65
C GLU A 59 10.34 15.21 -2.75
N ILE A 60 9.12 15.76 -2.82
CA ILE A 60 8.10 15.37 -3.80
C ILE A 60 8.49 15.80 -5.22
N VAL A 61 9.01 17.01 -5.39
CA VAL A 61 9.38 17.52 -6.71
C VAL A 61 10.58 16.75 -7.28
N GLN A 62 11.60 16.49 -6.47
CA GLN A 62 12.76 15.68 -6.88
C GLN A 62 12.37 14.22 -7.13
N GLY A 63 11.59 13.62 -6.24
CA GLY A 63 11.08 12.25 -6.42
C GLY A 63 10.27 12.11 -7.71
N THR A 64 9.42 13.08 -8.02
CA THR A 64 8.63 13.10 -9.27
C THR A 64 9.54 13.25 -10.50
N LEU A 65 10.58 14.07 -10.41
CA LEU A 65 11.54 14.30 -11.49
C LEU A 65 12.32 13.03 -11.81
N GLU A 66 12.81 12.32 -10.80
CA GLU A 66 13.51 11.05 -10.96
C GLU A 66 12.61 9.99 -11.60
N VAL A 67 11.41 9.77 -11.05
CA VAL A 67 10.45 8.79 -11.60
C VAL A 67 10.08 9.14 -13.04
N TYR A 68 9.84 10.41 -13.34
CA TYR A 68 9.52 10.87 -14.69
C TYR A 68 10.65 10.57 -15.70
N LYS A 69 11.91 10.85 -15.34
CA LYS A 69 13.06 10.54 -16.18
C LYS A 69 13.20 9.04 -16.39
N GLN A 70 13.11 8.24 -15.33
CA GLN A 70 13.23 6.80 -15.42
C GLN A 70 12.14 6.20 -16.30
N CYS A 71 10.89 6.66 -16.17
CA CYS A 71 9.79 6.25 -17.05
C CYS A 71 10.05 6.60 -18.51
N ARG A 72 10.55 7.82 -18.80
CA ARG A 72 10.87 8.23 -20.17
C ARG A 72 11.98 7.44 -20.82
N LEU A 73 12.99 7.02 -20.03
CA LEU A 73 14.14 6.27 -20.54
C LEU A 73 13.81 4.80 -20.75
N ASN A 74 13.10 4.18 -19.80
CA ASN A 74 12.92 2.72 -19.79
C ASN A 74 11.59 2.25 -20.41
N LEU A 75 10.55 3.10 -20.41
CA LEU A 75 9.20 2.74 -20.88
C LEU A 75 8.89 3.42 -22.23
N LEU A 76 9.66 3.04 -23.26
CA LEU A 76 9.52 3.59 -24.60
C LEU A 76 8.28 3.03 -25.34
N PRO A 77 7.64 3.85 -26.19
CA PRO A 77 6.52 3.40 -27.00
C PRO A 77 6.99 2.37 -28.04
N THR A 78 6.40 1.19 -28.00
CA THR A 78 6.60 0.12 -28.99
C THR A 78 5.29 -0.15 -29.71
N PRO A 79 5.27 -0.83 -30.87
CA PRO A 79 4.00 -1.17 -31.54
C PRO A 79 2.99 -1.89 -30.63
N SER A 80 3.47 -2.75 -29.72
CA SER A 80 2.65 -3.45 -28.72
C SER A 80 2.27 -2.58 -27.51
N LYS A 81 3.01 -1.50 -27.24
CA LYS A 81 2.84 -0.60 -26.09
C LYS A 81 2.83 0.86 -26.55
N SER A 82 2.03 1.17 -27.57
CA SER A 82 2.05 2.49 -28.24
C SER A 82 1.56 3.65 -27.36
N HIS A 83 0.77 3.34 -26.33
CA HIS A 83 0.25 4.28 -25.35
C HIS A 83 1.28 4.67 -24.27
N TYR A 84 2.48 4.08 -24.26
CA TYR A 84 3.58 4.43 -23.36
C TYR A 84 4.24 5.73 -23.83
N THR A 85 3.48 6.82 -23.76
CA THR A 85 3.93 8.16 -24.11
C THR A 85 3.92 8.99 -22.84
N PHE A 86 5.12 9.39 -22.40
CA PHE A 86 5.32 10.19 -21.20
C PHE A 86 5.86 11.57 -21.59
N ASN A 87 5.23 12.62 -21.09
CA ASN A 87 5.63 14.00 -21.33
C ASN A 87 5.44 14.86 -20.08
N LEU A 88 5.79 16.16 -20.17
CA LEU A 88 5.74 17.07 -19.03
C LEU A 88 4.36 17.19 -18.38
N ARG A 89 3.26 16.93 -19.13
CA ARG A 89 1.92 16.91 -18.55
C ARG A 89 1.77 15.84 -17.47
N ASP A 90 2.49 14.73 -17.59
CA ASP A 90 2.43 13.63 -16.63
C ASP A 90 3.11 14.04 -15.32
N PHE A 91 4.26 14.71 -15.41
CA PHE A 91 4.87 15.39 -14.27
C PHE A 91 3.87 16.35 -13.61
N SER A 92 3.25 17.24 -14.40
CA SER A 92 2.27 18.20 -13.86
C SER A 92 1.07 17.51 -13.21
N ARG A 93 0.59 16.38 -13.75
CA ARG A 93 -0.54 15.64 -13.20
C ARG A 93 -0.25 15.03 -11.84
N VAL A 94 0.96 14.51 -11.63
CA VAL A 94 1.37 14.00 -10.31
C VAL A 94 1.32 15.13 -9.28
N ILE A 95 1.95 16.27 -9.60
CA ILE A 95 1.93 17.42 -8.69
C ILE A 95 0.50 17.91 -8.46
N LEU A 96 -0.30 18.10 -9.51
CA LEU A 96 -1.69 18.54 -9.40
C LEU A 96 -2.54 17.60 -8.52
N GLY A 97 -2.29 16.29 -8.56
CA GLY A 97 -2.94 15.33 -7.67
C GLY A 97 -2.57 15.57 -6.20
N VAL A 98 -1.30 15.85 -5.92
CA VAL A 98 -0.83 16.23 -4.58
C VAL A 98 -1.44 17.57 -4.14
N LEU A 99 -1.67 18.52 -5.07
CA LEU A 99 -2.33 19.80 -4.78
C LEU A 99 -3.83 19.67 -4.44
N LEU A 100 -4.41 18.47 -4.52
CA LEU A 100 -5.76 18.21 -4.00
C LEU A 100 -5.77 17.97 -2.48
N SER A 101 -4.60 17.84 -1.86
CA SER A 101 -4.45 17.69 -0.41
C SER A 101 -4.98 18.91 0.36
N VAL A 102 -5.54 18.63 1.52
CA VAL A 102 -6.00 19.65 2.49
C VAL A 102 -5.53 19.26 3.90
N PRO A 103 -5.25 20.24 4.79
CA PRO A 103 -4.68 19.96 6.11
C PRO A 103 -5.62 19.15 7.01
N GLU A 104 -6.93 19.22 6.78
CA GLU A 104 -7.95 18.50 7.57
C GLU A 104 -7.86 16.98 7.42
N VAL A 105 -7.39 16.49 6.26
CA VAL A 105 -7.29 15.05 5.94
C VAL A 105 -5.85 14.56 5.80
N THR A 106 -4.87 15.46 5.93
CA THR A 106 -3.44 15.16 5.79
C THR A 106 -2.72 15.54 7.08
N PRO A 107 -2.84 14.73 8.15
CA PRO A 107 -2.39 15.14 9.48
C PRO A 107 -0.87 15.12 9.65
N ASP A 108 -0.15 14.39 8.80
CA ASP A 108 1.28 14.15 8.95
C ASP A 108 2.01 14.09 7.60
N LEU A 109 3.33 14.25 7.65
CA LEU A 109 4.20 14.23 6.47
C LEU A 109 4.14 12.88 5.72
N GLN A 110 4.00 11.77 6.46
CA GLN A 110 3.93 10.43 5.87
C GLN A 110 2.63 10.28 5.06
N SER A 111 1.54 10.88 5.49
CA SER A 111 0.28 10.95 4.73
C SER A 111 0.43 11.68 3.39
N MET A 112 1.22 12.76 3.36
CA MET A 112 1.55 13.46 2.11
C MET A 112 2.43 12.60 1.18
N LYS A 113 3.41 11.88 1.75
CA LYS A 113 4.28 10.96 1.01
C LYS A 113 3.50 9.78 0.41
N ARG A 114 2.55 9.20 1.15
CA ARG A 114 1.64 8.17 0.62
C ARG A 114 0.76 8.68 -0.52
N LEU A 115 0.25 9.92 -0.41
CA LEU A 115 -0.50 10.56 -1.48
C LEU A 115 0.35 10.72 -2.75
N TRP A 116 1.61 11.15 -2.61
CA TRP A 116 2.52 11.23 -3.75
C TRP A 116 2.73 9.86 -4.43
N ILE A 117 2.94 8.79 -3.65
CA ILE A 117 3.07 7.43 -4.20
C ILE A 117 1.81 7.05 -4.99
N HIS A 118 0.63 7.31 -4.42
CA HIS A 118 -0.64 7.07 -5.10
C HIS A 118 -0.74 7.82 -6.44
N GLU A 119 -0.40 9.10 -6.47
CA GLU A 119 -0.46 9.89 -7.71
C GLU A 119 0.54 9.41 -8.76
N CYS A 120 1.74 8.98 -8.35
CA CYS A 120 2.67 8.34 -9.27
C CYS A 120 2.10 7.06 -9.87
N LEU A 121 1.47 6.20 -9.06
CA LEU A 121 0.83 4.98 -9.54
C LEU A 121 -0.31 5.31 -10.51
N ARG A 122 -1.21 6.23 -10.15
CA ARG A 122 -2.32 6.65 -11.01
C ARG A 122 -1.86 7.24 -12.34
N VAL A 123 -0.80 8.04 -12.36
CA VAL A 123 -0.35 8.72 -13.60
C VAL A 123 0.44 7.78 -14.50
N PHE A 124 1.32 6.96 -13.92
CA PHE A 124 2.25 6.11 -14.66
C PHE A 124 1.79 4.66 -14.74
N SER A 125 1.42 4.04 -13.61
CA SER A 125 1.07 2.61 -13.51
C SER A 125 -0.20 2.26 -14.27
N ASP A 126 -1.21 3.13 -14.27
CA ASP A 126 -2.49 2.87 -14.94
C ASP A 126 -2.35 2.70 -16.47
N ARG A 127 -1.24 3.17 -17.05
CA ARG A 127 -0.92 2.96 -18.47
C ARG A 127 -0.21 1.63 -18.72
N LEU A 128 0.33 0.98 -17.70
CA LEU A 128 1.18 -0.19 -17.87
C LEU A 128 0.35 -1.45 -17.99
N VAL A 129 0.64 -2.23 -19.03
CA VAL A 129 -0.06 -3.50 -19.30
C VAL A 129 0.75 -4.69 -18.77
N ALA A 130 2.07 -4.67 -18.97
CA ALA A 130 2.94 -5.77 -18.55
C ALA A 130 3.13 -5.77 -17.03
N VAL A 131 3.16 -6.96 -16.42
CA VAL A 131 3.42 -7.13 -14.98
C VAL A 131 4.86 -6.74 -14.65
N GLU A 132 5.77 -7.01 -15.58
CA GLU A 132 7.19 -6.68 -15.48
C GLU A 132 7.40 -5.16 -15.38
N ASP A 133 6.72 -4.39 -16.22
CA ASP A 133 6.79 -2.92 -16.20
C ASP A 133 6.23 -2.36 -14.90
N ARG A 134 5.13 -2.95 -14.38
CA ARG A 134 4.51 -2.53 -13.11
C ARG A 134 5.39 -2.84 -11.91
N ARG A 135 6.02 -4.01 -11.88
CA ARG A 135 7.03 -4.38 -10.87
C ARG A 135 8.26 -3.47 -10.95
N TRP A 136 8.71 -3.15 -12.16
CA TRP A 136 9.80 -2.21 -12.39
C TRP A 136 9.44 -0.82 -11.85
N LEU A 137 8.23 -0.32 -12.12
CA LEU A 137 7.78 0.97 -11.61
C LEU A 137 7.71 0.97 -10.08
N ALA A 138 7.20 -0.11 -9.45
CA ALA A 138 7.19 -0.25 -8.00
C ALA A 138 8.61 -0.23 -7.41
N ALA A 139 9.59 -0.86 -8.07
CA ALA A 139 10.99 -0.81 -7.68
C ALA A 139 11.59 0.59 -7.87
N CYS A 140 11.24 1.28 -8.95
CA CYS A 140 11.65 2.67 -9.21
C CYS A 140 11.10 3.61 -8.13
N LEU A 141 9.84 3.45 -7.74
CA LEU A 141 9.21 4.21 -6.66
C LEU A 141 9.90 3.93 -5.32
N ARG A 142 10.20 2.66 -4.99
CA ARG A 142 11.00 2.34 -3.80
C ARG A 142 12.33 3.11 -3.76
N GLY A 143 13.06 3.09 -4.88
CA GLY A 143 14.34 3.80 -5.00
C GLY A 143 14.18 5.32 -4.81
N ALA A 144 13.18 5.91 -5.46
CA ALA A 144 12.88 7.33 -5.34
C ALA A 144 12.46 7.74 -3.92
N THR A 145 11.63 6.92 -3.24
CA THR A 145 11.24 7.16 -1.85
C THR A 145 12.44 7.11 -0.90
N ALA A 146 13.31 6.10 -1.04
CA ALA A 146 14.50 6.00 -0.20
C ALA A 146 15.49 7.15 -0.44
N THR A 147 15.63 7.60 -1.69
CA THR A 147 16.64 8.60 -2.09
C THR A 147 16.19 10.03 -1.79
N HIS A 148 14.95 10.37 -2.17
CA HIS A 148 14.45 11.75 -2.14
C HIS A 148 13.52 12.03 -0.98
N LEU A 149 12.72 11.04 -0.54
CA LEU A 149 11.79 11.22 0.58
C LEU A 149 12.40 10.77 1.91
N HIS A 150 13.59 10.17 1.91
CA HIS A 150 14.29 9.70 3.11
C HIS A 150 13.46 8.78 4.02
N ASP A 151 12.51 8.05 3.43
CA ASP A 151 11.60 7.14 4.13
C ASP A 151 11.65 5.74 3.50
N ASP A 152 11.29 4.74 4.30
CA ASP A 152 11.17 3.36 3.81
C ASP A 152 9.79 3.14 3.20
N PHE A 153 9.77 2.76 1.92
CA PHE A 153 8.55 2.53 1.15
C PHE A 153 7.66 1.42 1.73
N ASP A 154 8.26 0.33 2.21
CA ASP A 154 7.52 -0.80 2.74
C ASP A 154 6.94 -0.49 4.13
N VAL A 155 7.65 0.31 4.95
CA VAL A 155 7.14 0.84 6.22
C VAL A 155 5.99 1.82 6.00
N LEU A 156 6.16 2.74 5.05
CA LEU A 156 5.15 3.74 4.67
C LEU A 156 3.80 3.12 4.31
N LEU A 157 3.86 1.98 3.63
CA LEU A 157 2.68 1.30 3.08
C LEU A 157 2.37 -0.01 3.82
N ALA A 158 2.92 -0.22 5.02
CA ALA A 158 2.76 -1.45 5.80
C ALA A 158 1.28 -1.82 6.00
N ARG A 159 0.39 -0.82 6.10
CA ARG A 159 -1.07 -0.99 6.17
C ARG A 159 -1.64 -1.86 5.04
N LEU A 160 -1.07 -1.81 3.84
CA LEU A 160 -1.61 -2.51 2.67
C LEU A 160 -1.39 -4.03 2.73
N THR A 161 -0.45 -4.47 3.56
CA THR A 161 -0.07 -5.89 3.75
C THR A 161 -0.97 -6.64 4.73
N ASP A 162 -1.96 -5.96 5.34
CA ASP A 162 -2.89 -6.58 6.30
C ASP A 162 -3.72 -7.69 5.63
N GLN A 163 -3.37 -8.94 5.94
CA GLN A 163 -4.23 -10.09 5.68
C GLN A 163 -5.35 -10.16 6.75
N PRO A 164 -6.58 -10.57 6.39
CA PRO A 164 -7.75 -10.56 7.28
C PRO A 164 -7.66 -11.48 8.53
N GLY A 165 -6.62 -12.30 8.69
CA GLY A 165 -6.53 -13.33 9.73
C GLY A 165 -6.22 -12.86 11.16
N HIS A 166 -5.82 -11.61 11.39
CA HIS A 166 -5.17 -11.25 12.68
C HIS A 166 -5.75 -10.02 13.41
N LYS A 167 -6.98 -9.60 13.10
CA LYS A 167 -7.67 -8.52 13.86
C LYS A 167 -7.90 -8.90 15.33
N TRP A 168 -8.18 -10.17 15.61
CA TRP A 168 -8.46 -10.64 16.98
C TRP A 168 -7.19 -10.77 17.84
N LEU A 169 -6.01 -11.00 17.25
CA LEU A 169 -4.73 -11.08 17.98
C LEU A 169 -4.37 -9.75 18.66
N ARG A 170 -4.71 -8.60 18.06
CA ARG A 170 -4.51 -7.27 18.70
C ARG A 170 -5.46 -7.05 19.88
N VAL A 171 -6.67 -7.61 19.82
CA VAL A 171 -7.68 -7.55 20.90
C VAL A 171 -7.34 -8.53 22.03
N PHE A 172 -6.73 -9.67 21.70
CA PHE A 172 -6.30 -10.68 22.66
C PHE A 172 -5.00 -10.27 23.37
N SER A 173 -4.04 -9.66 22.66
CA SER A 173 -2.77 -9.19 23.25
C SER A 173 -2.95 -8.06 24.24
N SER A 174 -3.99 -7.24 24.08
CA SER A 174 -4.30 -6.10 24.97
C SER A 174 -5.01 -6.50 26.26
N ARG A 175 -5.48 -7.76 26.39
CA ARG A 175 -6.24 -8.24 27.56
C ARG A 175 -5.45 -9.12 28.54
N LEU A 176 -4.24 -9.55 28.20
CA LEU A 176 -3.39 -10.38 29.07
C LEU A 176 -2.51 -9.50 29.99
N VAL A 177 -2.73 -9.58 31.31
CA VAL A 177 -1.95 -8.88 32.35
C VAL A 177 -1.01 -9.87 33.06
N ALA A 178 0.19 -9.43 33.44
CA ALA A 178 1.23 -10.31 33.99
C ALA A 178 0.97 -10.73 35.44
N GLY A 179 1.03 -12.05 35.72
CA GLY A 179 1.14 -12.58 37.08
C GLY A 179 0.39 -13.89 37.31
N GLU A 180 -0.94 -13.83 37.33
CA GLU A 180 -1.80 -14.97 37.67
C GLU A 180 -1.94 -15.97 36.51
N ASP A 181 -2.03 -15.46 35.28
CA ASP A 181 -2.14 -16.28 34.06
C ASP A 181 -0.94 -17.20 33.83
N ARG A 182 0.27 -16.82 34.31
CA ARG A 182 1.49 -17.64 34.20
C ARG A 182 1.46 -18.88 35.08
N ARG A 183 0.92 -18.78 36.30
CA ARG A 183 0.85 -19.92 37.23
C ARG A 183 -0.24 -20.89 36.82
N TRP A 184 -1.36 -20.37 36.35
CA TRP A 184 -2.46 -21.16 35.81
C TRP A 184 -2.03 -21.96 34.56
N LEU A 185 -1.39 -21.31 33.59
CA LEU A 185 -0.92 -22.00 32.37
C LEU A 185 0.16 -23.06 32.67
N ALA A 186 1.08 -22.76 33.60
CA ALA A 186 2.09 -23.71 34.05
C ALA A 186 1.50 -24.87 34.87
N ALA A 187 0.38 -24.67 35.57
CA ALA A 187 -0.34 -25.74 36.25
C ALA A 187 -1.10 -26.63 35.25
N CYS A 188 -1.76 -26.05 34.24
CA CYS A 188 -2.42 -26.78 33.15
C CYS A 188 -1.43 -27.65 32.36
N LEU A 189 -0.24 -27.11 32.02
CA LEU A 189 0.78 -27.85 31.28
C LEU A 189 1.50 -28.93 32.10
N ARG A 190 1.55 -28.81 33.43
CA ARG A 190 2.12 -29.84 34.32
C ARG A 190 1.16 -31.00 34.60
N GLY A 191 -0.15 -30.80 34.46
CA GLY A 191 -1.17 -31.81 34.71
C GLY A 191 -1.66 -32.57 33.46
N ALA A 192 -1.28 -32.13 32.27
CA ALA A 192 -1.86 -32.67 31.03
C ALA A 192 -1.17 -33.96 30.59
N THR A 193 -1.80 -35.09 30.90
CA THR A 193 -1.53 -36.38 30.24
C THR A 193 -2.22 -36.43 28.88
N ALA A 194 -1.64 -37.22 27.97
CA ALA A 194 -1.83 -37.19 26.50
C ALA A 194 -3.28 -37.28 25.96
N THR A 195 -4.28 -37.47 26.81
CA THR A 195 -5.69 -37.56 26.44
C THR A 195 -6.54 -36.36 26.85
N ARG A 196 -6.08 -35.48 27.75
CA ARG A 196 -6.90 -34.35 28.26
C ARG A 196 -6.60 -32.97 27.69
N LEU A 197 -5.47 -32.82 26.99
CA LEU A 197 -5.09 -31.54 26.40
C LEU A 197 -6.04 -31.12 25.26
N HIS A 198 -6.69 -32.08 24.59
CA HIS A 198 -7.70 -31.80 23.58
C HIS A 198 -9.03 -31.38 24.23
N ASP A 199 -9.48 -32.11 25.26
CA ASP A 199 -10.73 -31.84 25.98
C ASP A 199 -10.72 -30.52 26.77
N ASP A 200 -9.59 -30.20 27.43
CA ASP A 200 -9.44 -28.94 28.17
C ASP A 200 -9.37 -27.72 27.23
N PHE A 201 -8.86 -27.91 26.00
CA PHE A 201 -8.90 -26.89 24.94
C PHE A 201 -10.29 -26.75 24.33
N ASP A 202 -11.04 -27.84 24.17
CA ASP A 202 -12.42 -27.82 23.66
C ASP A 202 -13.37 -27.12 24.66
N VAL A 203 -13.15 -27.23 25.97
CA VAL A 203 -13.86 -26.44 27.00
C VAL A 203 -13.53 -24.95 26.92
N LEU A 204 -12.29 -24.60 26.56
CA LEU A 204 -11.82 -23.23 26.40
C LEU A 204 -12.34 -22.61 25.07
N LEU A 205 -12.44 -23.42 24.01
CA LEU A 205 -13.04 -23.08 22.72
C LEU A 205 -14.57 -22.89 22.83
N ALA A 206 -15.26 -23.78 23.57
CA ALA A 206 -16.71 -23.74 23.77
C ALA A 206 -17.18 -22.55 24.61
N ARG A 207 -16.30 -21.98 25.46
CA ARG A 207 -16.58 -20.73 26.19
C ARG A 207 -16.37 -19.46 25.37
N LEU A 208 -15.59 -19.52 24.29
CA LEU A 208 -15.16 -18.34 23.52
C LEU A 208 -15.77 -18.26 22.12
N THR A 209 -16.24 -19.37 21.55
CA THR A 209 -16.75 -19.43 20.17
C THR A 209 -17.86 -20.47 20.04
N ASP A 210 -19.05 -20.04 19.67
CA ASP A 210 -20.22 -20.90 19.40
C ASP A 210 -20.19 -21.50 17.96
N GLN A 211 -19.02 -21.84 17.42
CA GLN A 211 -18.91 -22.51 16.11
C GLN A 211 -17.64 -23.39 16.00
N PRO A 212 -17.76 -24.69 15.64
CA PRO A 212 -16.64 -25.60 15.55
C PRO A 212 -16.07 -25.70 14.12
N GLY A 213 -14.77 -25.44 13.95
CA GLY A 213 -14.05 -25.97 12.79
C GLY A 213 -12.83 -25.21 12.31
N HIS A 214 -11.70 -25.22 13.04
CA HIS A 214 -10.36 -25.01 12.46
C HIS A 214 -9.29 -25.66 13.37
N LYS A 215 -8.99 -26.95 13.14
CA LYS A 215 -8.16 -27.79 14.03
C LYS A 215 -6.64 -27.82 13.75
N SER A 216 -6.10 -27.11 12.76
CA SER A 216 -4.65 -27.17 12.44
C SER A 216 -3.88 -25.84 12.52
N LEU A 217 -4.57 -24.72 12.78
CA LEU A 217 -3.97 -23.37 12.79
C LEU A 217 -3.59 -22.87 14.19
N LEU A 218 -4.03 -23.57 15.25
CA LEU A 218 -3.94 -23.08 16.64
C LEU A 218 -2.60 -23.39 17.32
N THR A 219 -1.94 -24.50 16.96
CA THR A 219 -0.59 -24.82 17.46
C THR A 219 0.47 -23.82 16.98
N HIS A 220 0.25 -23.26 15.78
CA HIS A 220 1.10 -22.27 15.11
C HIS A 220 1.02 -20.88 15.76
N GLU A 221 -0.17 -20.47 16.22
CA GLU A 221 -0.35 -19.17 16.87
C GLU A 221 0.00 -19.16 18.35
N TRP A 222 -0.17 -20.30 19.04
CA TRP A 222 0.26 -20.46 20.43
C TRP A 222 1.75 -20.14 20.59
N LEU A 223 2.58 -20.64 19.68
CA LEU A 223 4.03 -20.44 19.70
C LEU A 223 4.47 -18.99 19.47
N ARG A 224 3.75 -18.26 18.60
CA ARG A 224 4.05 -16.85 18.28
C ARG A 224 3.67 -15.91 19.43
N VAL A 225 2.55 -16.19 20.12
CA VAL A 225 2.03 -15.34 21.21
C VAL A 225 2.80 -15.55 22.52
N PHE A 226 3.27 -16.77 22.81
CA PHE A 226 4.08 -17.03 24.00
C PHE A 226 5.55 -16.61 23.86
N SER A 227 6.11 -16.64 22.65
CA SER A 227 7.49 -16.22 22.35
C SER A 227 7.78 -14.74 22.68
N SER A 228 6.81 -13.86 22.40
CA SER A 228 6.98 -12.41 22.59
C SER A 228 6.86 -11.93 24.05
N ARG A 229 6.45 -12.80 24.98
CA ARG A 229 6.32 -12.48 26.42
C ARG A 229 7.36 -13.16 27.32
N LEU A 230 8.32 -13.88 26.74
CA LEU A 230 9.52 -14.39 27.42
C LEU A 230 10.64 -13.37 27.21
N VAL A 231 10.92 -12.58 28.25
CA VAL A 231 11.80 -11.38 28.19
C VAL A 231 13.29 -11.75 28.44
N ALA A 232 13.59 -12.99 28.83
CA ALA A 232 14.98 -13.46 28.96
C ALA A 232 15.37 -14.36 27.77
N GLY A 233 16.57 -14.14 27.21
CA GLY A 233 17.09 -14.94 26.08
C GLY A 233 17.25 -16.44 26.39
N GLU A 234 17.30 -16.81 27.67
CA GLU A 234 17.36 -18.20 28.14
C GLU A 234 15.99 -18.90 28.05
N ASP A 235 14.89 -18.20 28.34
CA ASP A 235 13.53 -18.76 28.31
C ASP A 235 13.08 -19.11 26.88
N ARG A 236 13.48 -18.30 25.90
CA ARG A 236 13.21 -18.56 24.48
C ARG A 236 13.97 -19.78 23.97
N ARG A 237 15.22 -19.95 24.42
CA ARG A 237 16.05 -21.12 24.11
C ARG A 237 15.53 -22.37 24.79
N TRP A 238 15.07 -22.26 26.04
CA TRP A 238 14.44 -23.35 26.79
C TRP A 238 13.15 -23.84 26.12
N LEU A 239 12.22 -22.93 25.79
CA LEU A 239 10.96 -23.27 25.13
C LEU A 239 11.21 -23.90 23.74
N ALA A 240 12.13 -23.31 22.96
CA ALA A 240 12.52 -23.84 21.66
C ALA A 240 13.19 -25.22 21.76
N ALA A 241 14.03 -25.47 22.77
CA ALA A 241 14.64 -26.77 23.01
C ALA A 241 13.61 -27.82 23.45
N CYS A 242 12.66 -27.46 24.33
CA CYS A 242 11.57 -28.33 24.74
C CYS A 242 10.66 -28.72 23.56
N LEU A 243 10.35 -27.77 22.67
CA LEU A 243 9.52 -28.02 21.49
C LEU A 243 10.26 -28.82 20.41
N ARG A 244 11.55 -28.57 20.16
CA ARG A 244 12.38 -29.39 19.28
C ARG A 244 12.52 -30.82 19.80
N GLY A 245 12.70 -31.00 21.11
CA GLY A 245 12.72 -32.33 21.73
C GLY A 245 11.38 -33.05 21.60
N ALA A 246 10.27 -32.38 21.89
CA ALA A 246 8.94 -32.96 21.79
C ALA A 246 8.56 -33.36 20.36
N THR A 247 8.94 -32.56 19.35
CA THR A 247 8.64 -32.82 17.93
C THR A 247 9.53 -33.90 17.32
N ALA A 248 10.84 -33.88 17.61
CA ALA A 248 11.75 -34.92 17.13
C ALA A 248 11.41 -36.32 17.70
N THR A 249 10.95 -36.39 18.95
CA THR A 249 10.66 -37.68 19.61
C THR A 249 9.25 -38.20 19.34
N ARG A 250 8.28 -37.33 19.03
CA ARG A 250 6.84 -37.71 18.98
C ARG A 250 6.15 -37.51 17.63
N LEU A 251 6.73 -36.72 16.72
CA LEU A 251 6.18 -36.44 15.38
C LEU A 251 7.05 -36.97 14.24
N HIS A 252 8.26 -37.47 14.52
CA HIS A 252 9.22 -37.98 13.51
C HIS A 252 9.49 -37.03 12.33
N ASP A 253 9.32 -35.73 12.54
CA ASP A 253 9.50 -34.69 11.52
C ASP A 253 10.46 -33.60 12.00
N HIS A 254 11.14 -32.95 11.07
CA HIS A 254 12.07 -31.86 11.36
C HIS A 254 11.32 -30.54 11.61
N PHE A 255 11.41 -30.06 12.85
CA PHE A 255 10.78 -28.83 13.36
C PHE A 255 11.01 -27.60 12.47
N ASP A 256 12.17 -27.49 11.82
CA ASP A 256 12.54 -26.35 10.97
C ASP A 256 11.80 -26.33 9.62
N VAL A 257 11.33 -27.48 9.12
CA VAL A 257 10.55 -27.58 7.87
C VAL A 257 9.08 -27.20 8.12
N LEU A 258 8.53 -27.59 9.26
CA LEU A 258 7.14 -27.30 9.66
C LEU A 258 6.87 -25.81 9.91
N LEU A 259 7.91 -25.05 10.27
CA LEU A 259 7.83 -23.62 10.58
C LEU A 259 8.44 -22.72 9.52
N ALA A 260 8.77 -23.21 8.32
CA ALA A 260 9.29 -22.38 7.23
C ALA A 260 8.33 -21.23 6.81
N ARG A 261 7.04 -21.31 7.18
CA ARG A 261 6.04 -20.24 7.02
C ARG A 261 5.94 -19.25 8.20
N LEU A 262 6.62 -19.53 9.32
CA LEU A 262 6.63 -18.74 10.56
C LEU A 262 8.01 -18.25 10.99
N THR A 263 9.07 -18.85 10.48
CA THR A 263 10.38 -18.22 10.53
C THR A 263 10.23 -16.92 9.76
N ASP A 264 10.32 -15.80 10.48
CA ASP A 264 10.44 -14.46 9.93
C ASP A 264 11.16 -14.52 8.58
N GLN A 265 10.42 -14.35 7.48
CA GLN A 265 11.02 -13.60 6.41
C GLN A 265 10.95 -12.15 6.90
N PRO A 266 12.09 -11.50 7.21
CA PRO A 266 12.07 -10.07 7.42
C PRO A 266 11.62 -9.45 6.08
N GLY A 267 10.39 -8.91 6.05
CA GLY A 267 9.87 -8.17 4.91
C GLY A 267 9.08 -8.99 3.89
N HIS A 268 7.76 -9.13 4.10
CA HIS A 268 6.85 -9.20 2.95
C HIS A 268 6.98 -7.88 2.19
N LYS A 269 7.78 -7.88 1.13
CA LYS A 269 7.93 -6.72 0.25
C LYS A 269 6.60 -6.47 -0.43
N ILE A 270 6.13 -5.23 -0.38
CA ILE A 270 4.88 -4.81 -0.99
C ILE A 270 4.90 -5.14 -2.49
N ASP A 271 4.01 -6.02 -2.92
CA ASP A 271 3.89 -6.40 -4.32
C ASP A 271 2.85 -5.52 -5.03
N GLU A 272 2.78 -5.61 -6.36
CA GLU A 272 1.85 -4.85 -7.20
C GLU A 272 0.38 -4.99 -6.73
N GLN A 273 -0.01 -6.16 -6.25
CA GLN A 273 -1.37 -6.43 -5.77
C GLN A 273 -1.71 -5.63 -4.51
N ASP A 274 -0.73 -5.42 -3.63
CA ASP A 274 -0.92 -4.64 -2.41
C ASP A 274 -1.03 -3.15 -2.74
N LEU A 275 -0.30 -2.67 -3.75
CA LEU A 275 -0.38 -1.29 -4.24
C LEU A 275 -1.75 -0.92 -4.79
N ARG A 276 -2.54 -1.88 -5.29
CA ARG A 276 -3.93 -1.63 -5.75
C ARG A 276 -4.87 -1.23 -4.62
N LYS A 277 -4.54 -1.56 -3.38
CA LYS A 277 -5.33 -1.20 -2.20
C LYS A 277 -5.06 0.25 -1.75
N LEU A 278 -4.03 0.89 -2.28
CA LEU A 278 -3.77 2.31 -2.06
C LEU A 278 -4.68 3.12 -2.98
N ILE A 279 -5.76 3.68 -2.43
CA ILE A 279 -6.72 4.47 -3.20
C ILE A 279 -7.00 5.78 -2.48
N TYR A 280 -6.91 6.89 -3.21
CA TYR A 280 -7.40 8.20 -2.78
C TYR A 280 -8.63 8.59 -3.60
N CYS A 281 -9.68 9.03 -2.93
CA CYS A 281 -10.90 9.48 -3.59
C CYS A 281 -11.66 10.50 -2.73
N ASP A 282 -12.52 11.29 -3.37
CA ASP A 282 -13.37 12.31 -2.77
C ASP A 282 -14.84 11.87 -2.58
N PHE A 283 -15.20 10.70 -3.11
CA PHE A 283 -16.58 10.17 -3.09
C PHE A 283 -16.80 9.05 -2.07
N ALA A 284 -15.80 8.70 -1.25
CA ALA A 284 -15.93 7.63 -0.25
C ALA A 284 -17.09 7.88 0.73
N ASN A 285 -17.35 9.14 1.10
CA ASN A 285 -18.49 9.53 1.93
C ASN A 285 -19.51 10.36 1.13
N PRO A 286 -20.59 9.73 0.63
CA PRO A 286 -21.58 10.42 -0.20
C PRO A 286 -22.40 11.46 0.57
N LYS A 287 -22.44 11.37 1.91
CA LYS A 287 -23.22 12.25 2.79
C LYS A 287 -22.42 13.45 3.33
N ALA A 288 -21.13 13.55 3.01
CA ALA A 288 -20.32 14.66 3.47
C ALA A 288 -20.66 15.94 2.68
N ASP A 289 -20.93 17.03 3.41
CA ASP A 289 -21.16 18.36 2.82
C ASP A 289 -19.91 18.89 2.11
N SER A 290 -18.72 18.55 2.62
CA SER A 290 -17.42 18.84 1.99
C SER A 290 -16.73 17.53 1.63
N ARG A 291 -16.42 17.37 0.34
CA ARG A 291 -15.72 16.20 -0.20
C ARG A 291 -14.24 16.48 -0.28
N PHE A 292 -13.45 15.70 0.45
CA PHE A 292 -12.00 15.82 0.49
C PHE A 292 -11.33 14.64 -0.19
N TYR A 293 -10.27 14.90 -0.92
CA TYR A 293 -9.46 13.85 -1.54
C TYR A 293 -8.61 13.18 -0.46
N MET A 294 -9.03 12.00 0.00
CA MET A 294 -8.42 11.34 1.15
C MET A 294 -8.16 9.85 0.91
N GLU A 295 -7.25 9.29 1.70
CA GLU A 295 -6.89 7.88 1.67
C GLU A 295 -8.08 7.02 2.12
N THR A 296 -8.47 6.05 1.30
CA THR A 296 -9.50 5.07 1.68
C THR A 296 -8.86 3.94 2.46
N THR A 297 -9.30 3.78 3.71
CA THR A 297 -8.82 2.70 4.59
C THR A 297 -9.67 1.44 4.52
N ASN A 298 -10.97 1.58 4.29
CA ASN A 298 -11.94 0.48 4.23
C ASN A 298 -12.45 0.24 2.80
N MET A 299 -11.89 -0.79 2.15
CA MET A 299 -12.25 -1.18 0.78
C MET A 299 -13.68 -1.75 0.67
N GLU A 300 -14.19 -2.42 1.71
CA GLU A 300 -15.56 -2.94 1.72
C GLU A 300 -16.57 -1.79 1.72
N HIS A 301 -16.29 -0.74 2.51
CA HIS A 301 -17.13 0.46 2.53
C HIS A 301 -17.11 1.16 1.17
N LEU A 302 -15.94 1.30 0.55
CA LEU A 302 -15.81 1.88 -0.79
C LEU A 302 -16.61 1.09 -1.83
N SER A 303 -16.51 -0.25 -1.82
CA SER A 303 -17.28 -1.11 -2.74
C SER A 303 -18.78 -0.87 -2.58
N SER A 304 -19.28 -0.85 -1.33
CA SER A 304 -20.70 -0.59 -1.05
C SER A 304 -21.15 0.79 -1.53
N THR A 305 -20.33 1.82 -1.35
CA THR A 305 -20.62 3.18 -1.84
C THR A 305 -20.68 3.23 -3.38
N VAL A 306 -19.75 2.57 -4.08
CA VAL A 306 -19.75 2.56 -5.56
C VAL A 306 -20.92 1.73 -6.10
N GLU A 307 -21.27 0.61 -5.46
CA GLU A 307 -22.47 -0.16 -5.80
C GLU A 307 -23.74 0.68 -5.65
N ALA A 308 -23.85 1.47 -4.58
CA ALA A 308 -24.96 2.38 -4.38
C ALA A 308 -25.07 3.42 -5.53
N PHE A 309 -23.95 4.00 -5.96
CA PHE A 309 -23.92 4.90 -7.11
C PHE A 309 -24.28 4.22 -8.43
N LEU A 310 -23.89 2.95 -8.62
CA LEU A 310 -24.25 2.19 -9.81
C LEU A 310 -25.76 1.89 -9.84
N VAL A 311 -26.36 1.55 -8.69
CA VAL A 311 -27.81 1.37 -8.57
C VAL A 311 -28.54 2.69 -8.87
N GLU A 312 -28.08 3.80 -8.32
CA GLU A 312 -28.64 5.12 -8.60
C GLU A 312 -28.57 5.46 -10.10
N PHE A 313 -27.41 5.25 -10.73
CA PHE A 313 -27.24 5.43 -12.17
C PHE A 313 -28.21 4.56 -12.99
N ASN A 314 -28.36 3.29 -12.61
CA ASN A 314 -29.27 2.36 -13.29
C ASN A 314 -30.74 2.74 -13.13
N ASN A 315 -31.12 3.36 -12.02
CA ASN A 315 -32.48 3.87 -11.80
C ASN A 315 -32.79 5.10 -12.66
N MET A 316 -31.80 5.94 -12.97
CA MET A 316 -31.99 7.12 -13.83
C MET A 316 -31.81 6.83 -15.32
N SER A 317 -31.02 5.81 -15.67
CA SER A 317 -30.66 5.50 -17.05
C SER A 317 -31.68 4.56 -17.71
N LYS A 318 -32.06 4.88 -18.95
CA LYS A 318 -32.86 3.97 -19.80
C LYS A 318 -32.08 2.73 -20.26
N LYS A 319 -30.76 2.70 -20.06
CA LYS A 319 -29.87 1.58 -20.38
C LYS A 319 -29.07 1.22 -19.12
N PRO A 320 -29.53 0.25 -18.32
CA PRO A 320 -28.83 -0.16 -17.11
C PRO A 320 -27.52 -0.87 -17.45
N MET A 321 -26.51 -0.70 -16.60
CA MET A 321 -25.22 -1.36 -16.65
C MET A 321 -25.15 -2.45 -15.58
N ASN A 322 -24.96 -3.70 -16.01
CA ASN A 322 -24.76 -4.84 -15.13
C ASN A 322 -23.27 -5.04 -14.87
N LEU A 323 -22.68 -4.17 -14.04
CA LEU A 323 -21.27 -4.24 -13.66
C LEU A 323 -21.16 -4.84 -12.25
N VAL A 324 -20.11 -5.66 -12.05
CA VAL A 324 -19.73 -6.19 -10.74
C VAL A 324 -18.36 -5.61 -10.42
N LEU A 325 -18.21 -5.08 -9.21
CA LEU A 325 -16.92 -4.61 -8.71
C LEU A 325 -16.18 -5.79 -8.08
N PHE A 326 -14.90 -5.93 -8.41
CA PHE A 326 -14.01 -6.91 -7.80
C PHE A 326 -13.05 -6.18 -6.87
N THR A 327 -12.98 -6.62 -5.61
CA THR A 327 -12.08 -6.11 -4.58
C THR A 327 -10.77 -6.88 -4.50
#